data_AF-A0A662KHW8-F1
#
_entry.id   AF-A0A662KHW8-F1
#
_cell.length_a   1.000
_cell.length_b   1.000
_cell.length_c   1.000
_cell.angle_alpha   90.00
_cell.angle_beta   90.00
_cell.angle_gamma   90.00
#
_symmetry.space_group_name_H-M   'P 1'
#
loop_
_entity.id
_entity.type
_entity.pdbx_description
1 polymer ?
#
loop_
_entity_poly.entity_id
_entity_poly.type
_entity_poly.pdbx_seq_one_letter_code
_entity_poly.pdbx_strand_id
1 'polypeptide(L)' 'VFAVIEEYSSVGLDVMEFRLKNHSVLFFVIPETDNALVAIIPALANKGLIEVEMENARRRIVEILKEQEEKKV' A
#
# COMPACT_ATOMS: atom_id res chain seq x y z
N VAL A 1 11.46 -1.10 -10.00
CA VAL A 1 10.56 -1.79 -9.06
C VAL A 1 11.38 -2.18 -7.84
N PHE A 2 10.91 -1.93 -6.62
CA PHE A 2 11.62 -2.42 -5.42
C PHE A 2 11.55 -3.94 -5.45
N ALA A 3 12.67 -4.63 -5.72
CA ALA A 3 12.72 -6.11 -5.80
C ALA A 3 12.14 -6.80 -4.55
N VAL A 4 12.22 -6.11 -3.42
CA VAL A 4 11.64 -6.50 -2.13
C VAL A 4 10.11 -6.67 -2.21
N ILE A 5 9.39 -5.85 -2.98
CA ILE A 5 7.92 -5.95 -3.04
C ILE A 5 7.50 -7.23 -3.76
N GLU A 6 8.14 -7.55 -4.88
CA GLU A 6 7.81 -8.72 -5.70
C GLU A 6 8.15 -10.04 -4.99
N GLU A 7 9.35 -10.15 -4.41
CA GLU A 7 9.78 -11.35 -3.69
C GLU A 7 8.90 -11.63 -2.47
N TYR A 8 8.59 -10.60 -1.68
CA TYR A 8 7.87 -10.79 -0.42
C TYR A 8 6.35 -10.75 -0.55
N SER A 9 5.79 -10.23 -1.65
CA SER A 9 4.33 -10.32 -1.91
C SER A 9 3.88 -11.78 -1.95
N SER A 10 4.69 -12.67 -2.53
CA SER A 10 4.40 -14.10 -2.62
C SER A 10 4.27 -14.83 -1.26
N VAL A 11 4.76 -14.23 -0.18
CA VAL A 11 4.70 -14.79 1.18
C VAL A 11 3.78 -14.01 2.13
N GLY A 12 2.90 -13.14 1.59
CA GLY A 12 1.90 -12.41 2.37
C GLY A 12 2.41 -11.10 2.99
N LEU A 13 3.35 -10.43 2.33
CA LEU A 13 3.76 -9.08 2.73
C LEU A 13 2.66 -8.06 2.41
N ASP A 14 2.01 -7.55 3.45
CA ASP A 14 0.95 -6.54 3.31
C ASP A 14 1.48 -5.10 3.41
N VAL A 15 2.41 -4.84 4.33
CA VAL A 15 2.89 -3.50 4.66
C VAL A 15 4.40 -3.46 4.86
N MET A 16 5.08 -2.46 4.28
CA MET A 16 6.47 -2.14 4.59
C MET A 16 6.62 -0.71 5.10
N GLU A 17 7.38 -0.52 6.18
CA GLU A 17 7.77 0.81 6.68
C GLU A 17 9.28 1.03 6.49
N PHE A 18 9.64 2.14 5.85
CA PHE A 18 11.01 2.68 5.89
C PHE A 18 11.06 3.95 6.74
N ARG A 19 12.10 4.08 7.55
CA ARG A 19 12.39 5.32 8.30
C ARG A 19 13.50 6.08 7.60
N LEU A 20 13.22 7.32 7.18
CA LEU A 20 14.11 8.21 6.45
C LEU A 20 14.35 9.50 7.23
N LYS A 21 15.32 9.50 8.14
CA LYS A 21 15.63 10.64 9.04
C LYS A 21 14.35 11.20 9.69
N ASN A 22 13.81 12.28 9.15
CA ASN A 22 12.66 13.01 9.66
C ASN A 22 11.33 12.60 9.00
N HIS A 23 11.32 11.52 8.22
CA HIS A 23 10.15 10.99 7.53
C HIS A 23 10.02 9.47 7.73
N SER A 24 8.80 8.97 7.55
CA SER A 24 8.50 7.56 7.34
C SER A 24 7.87 7.39 5.97
N VAL A 25 8.20 6.29 5.30
CA VAL A 25 7.56 5.87 4.05
C VAL A 25 6.84 4.56 4.31
N LEU A 26 5.54 4.54 4.07
CA LEU A 26 4.68 3.38 4.23
C LEU A 26 4.27 2.88 2.84
N PHE A 27 4.47 1.60 2.60
CA PHE A 27 4.01 0.89 1.39
C PHE A 27 2.90 -0.05 1.79
N PHE A 28 1.76 0.05 1.12
CA PHE A 28 0.62 -0.86 1.25
C PHE A 28 0.44 -1.58 -0.08
N VAL A 29 0.72 -2.87 -0.11
CA VAL A 29 0.64 -3.66 -1.33
C VAL A 29 -0.83 -3.84 -1.72
N ILE A 30 -1.16 -3.55 -2.99
CA ILE A 30 -2.49 -3.83 -3.53
C ILE A 30 -2.51 -5.31 -3.93
N PRO A 31 -3.35 -6.15 -3.31
CA PRO A 31 -3.37 -7.59 -3.59
C PRO A 31 -3.59 -7.88 -5.07
N GLU A 32 -2.98 -8.95 -5.57
CA GLU A 32 -3.15 -9.43 -6.96
C GLU A 32 -2.67 -8.42 -8.03
N THR A 33 -1.87 -7.43 -7.63
CA THR A 33 -1.27 -6.46 -8.56
C THR A 33 0.18 -6.17 -8.19
N ASP A 34 0.96 -5.67 -9.14
CA ASP A 34 2.33 -5.18 -8.91
C ASP A 34 2.36 -3.73 -8.39
N ASN A 35 1.24 -3.24 -7.86
CA ASN A 35 1.07 -1.87 -7.41
C ASN A 35 1.06 -1.77 -5.88
N ALA A 36 1.50 -0.62 -5.37
CA ALA A 36 1.43 -0.31 -3.94
C ALA A 36 0.98 1.14 -3.74
N LEU A 37 0.19 1.38 -2.69
CA LEU A 37 -0.04 2.72 -2.18
C LEU A 37 1.13 3.15 -1.31
N VAL A 38 1.62 4.37 -1.55
CA VAL A 38 2.79 4.89 -0.87
C VAL A 38 2.45 6.18 -0.15
N ALA A 39 2.69 6.23 1.16
CA ALA A 39 2.57 7.43 1.97
C ALA A 39 3.96 7.87 2.47
N ILE A 40 4.33 9.12 2.21
CA ILE A 40 5.54 9.75 2.74
C ILE A 40 5.11 10.79 3.76
N ILE A 41 5.45 10.57 5.03
CA ILE A 41 4.91 11.32 6.16
C ILE A 41 6.03 11.77 7.08
N PRO A 42 5.91 12.91 7.80
CA PRO A 42 6.87 13.27 8.84
C PRO A 42 7.00 12.16 9.90
N ALA A 43 8.20 11.98 10.46
CA ALA A 43 8.47 10.92 11.44
C ALA A 43 7.63 11.07 12.72
N LEU A 44 7.18 12.28 13.02
CA LEU A 44 6.32 12.62 14.17
C LEU A 44 4.82 12.57 13.85
N ALA A 45 4.43 12.22 12.62
CA ALA A 45 3.02 12.13 12.25
C ALA A 45 2.31 10.99 12.99
N ASN A 46 0.99 11.10 13.14
CA ASN A 46 0.18 10.06 13.75
C ASN A 46 0.02 8.87 12.79
N LYS A 47 0.94 7.91 12.89
CA LYS A 47 0.99 6.72 12.03
C LYS A 47 -0.28 5.88 12.10
N GLY A 48 -0.85 5.68 13.29
CA GLY A 48 -2.06 4.87 13.44
C GLY A 48 -3.25 5.44 12.66
N LEU A 49 -3.46 6.76 12.68
CA LEU A 49 -4.50 7.39 11.86
C LEU A 49 -4.21 7.24 10.35
N ILE A 50 -2.95 7.38 9.95
CA ILE A 50 -2.56 7.26 8.56
C ILE A 50 -2.74 5.83 8.06
N GLU A 51 -2.37 4.82 8.86
CA GLU A 51 -2.56 3.41 8.52
C GLU A 51 -4.03 3.06 8.29
N VAL A 52 -4.94 3.58 9.13
CA VAL A 52 -6.38 3.39 8.97
C VAL A 52 -6.87 4.00 7.65
N GLU A 53 -6.49 5.24 7.37
CA GLU A 53 -6.89 5.91 6.12
C GLU A 53 -6.31 5.22 4.87
N MET A 54 -5.07 4.75 4.96
CA MET A 54 -4.42 4.01 3.88
C MET A 54 -5.10 2.67 3.60
N GLU A 55 -5.51 1.93 4.63
CA GLU A 55 -6.26 0.68 4.47
C GLU A 55 -7.65 0.93 3.87
N ASN A 56 -8.34 1.98 4.32
CA ASN A 56 -9.63 2.38 3.73
C ASN A 56 -9.48 2.74 2.24
N ALA A 57 -8.46 3.53 1.90
CA ALA A 57 -8.14 3.88 0.52
C ALA A 57 -7.79 2.63 -0.32
N ARG A 58 -7.01 1.70 0.24
CA ARG A 58 -6.65 0.44 -0.40
C ARG A 58 -7.87 -0.38 -0.76
N ARG A 59 -8.81 -0.57 0.18
CA ARG A 59 -10.06 -1.30 -0.07
C ARG A 59 -10.86 -0.67 -1.20
N ARG A 60 -11.00 0.67 -1.17
CA ARG A 60 -11.74 1.40 -2.21
C ARG A 60 -11.13 1.24 -3.59
N ILE A 61 -9.80 1.24 -3.69
CA ILE A 61 -9.10 1.02 -4.96
C ILE A 61 -9.32 -0.41 -5.47
N VAL A 62 -9.22 -1.42 -4.59
CA VAL A 62 -9.49 -2.81 -4.96
C VAL A 62 -10.91 -2.99 -5.48
N GLU A 63 -11.92 -2.36 -4.86
CA GLU A 63 -13.30 -2.36 -5.35
C GLU A 63 -13.40 -1.79 -6.77
N ILE A 64 -12.78 -0.62 -7.02
CA ILE A 64 -12.79 0.03 -8.33
C ILE A 64 -12.13 -0.84 -9.40
N LEU A 65 -11.01 -1.49 -9.06
CA LEU A 65 -10.31 -2.38 -9.99
C LEU A 65 -11.16 -3.59 -10.37
N LYS A 66 -11.83 -4.22 -9.40
CA LYS A 66 -12.75 -5.35 -9.63
C LYS A 66 -13.91 -4.95 -10.53
N GLU A 67 -14.55 -3.81 -10.27
CA GLU A 67 -15.63 -3.31 -11.12
C GLU A 67 -15.18 -3.03 -12.57
N GLN A 68 -13.94 -2.57 -12.77
CA GLN A 68 -13.39 -2.32 -14.10
C GLN A 68 -13.10 -3.61 -14.87
N GLU A 69 -12.70 -4.66 -14.16
CA GLU A 69 -12.49 -5.98 -14.76
C GLU A 69 -13.81 -6.61 -15.19
N GLU A 70 -14.83 -6.58 -14.32
CA GLU A 70 -16.18 -7.08 -14.63
C GLU A 70 -16.85 -6.35 -15.80
N LYS A 71 -16.63 -5.03 -15.96
CA LYS A 71 -17.17 -4.23 -17.07
C LYS A 71 -16.45 -4.46 -18.41
N LYS A 72 -15.28 -5.12 -18.41
CA LYS A 72 -14.54 -5.48 -19.62
C LYS A 72 -14.96 -6.84 -20.18
N VAL A 73 -15.71 -7.64 -19.42
CA VAL A 73 -16.21 -8.97 -19.79
C VAL A 73 -17.58 -8.87 -20.46
#